data_AF-G9QNW3-F1
#
_entry.id   AF-G9QNW3-F1
#
_cell.length_a   1.000
_cell.length_b   1.000
_cell.length_c   1.000
_cell.angle_alpha   90.00
_cell.angle_beta   90.00
_cell.angle_gamma   90.00
#
_symmetry.space_group_name_H-M   'P 1'
#
loop_
_entity.id
_entity.type
_entity.pdbx_description
1 polymer ?
#
loop_
_entity_poly.entity_id
_entity_poly.type
_entity_poly.pdbx_seq_one_letter_code
_entity_poly.pdbx_strand_id
1 'polypeptide(L)'
;MYKSGVHFATFSTSKCNEKYWTLTEKGAFALKPNVLPQTAIEDIFRNGRKYAFECATAMVIVFYKAVLEIIDKEQFNLLFSNLYLYDWQYDQDLDLRSHKGTDFLPGDCVYFINPDHDPNTPEWQGENAIVLDERLYYAHGIGITTRQRIIDILNTKRKQNPNQSAFLTNQITRLNFRSLLPYKPKINRDHHHVHQHSSLFSNLIISKIGSKTYLL
;
A
#
# COMPACT_ATOMS: atom_id res chain seq x y z
N MET A 1 6.89 0.48 -5.48
CA MET A 1 6.20 1.42 -6.37
C MET A 1 7.16 2.46 -6.94
N TYR A 2 7.77 3.33 -6.12
CA TYR A 2 8.67 4.42 -6.58
C TYR A 2 9.64 4.08 -7.73
N LYS A 3 10.33 2.93 -7.67
CA LYS A 3 11.31 2.52 -8.69
C LYS A 3 10.70 1.94 -9.99
N SER A 4 9.38 1.74 -10.09
CA SER A 4 8.75 1.12 -11.27
C SER A 4 8.70 2.05 -12.49
N GLY A 5 8.90 3.35 -12.30
CA GLY A 5 8.74 4.36 -13.35
C GLY A 5 7.28 4.68 -13.67
N VAL A 6 6.34 4.33 -12.78
CA VAL A 6 4.97 4.83 -12.84
C VAL A 6 4.94 6.34 -12.62
N HIS A 7 4.05 7.02 -13.34
CA HIS A 7 3.89 8.48 -13.25
C HIS A 7 2.60 8.83 -12.51
N PHE A 8 2.55 10.02 -11.93
CA PHE A 8 1.29 10.59 -11.47
C PHE A 8 0.42 10.99 -12.66
N ALA A 9 -0.89 10.80 -12.53
CA ALA A 9 -1.90 11.35 -13.43
C ALA A 9 -3.19 11.63 -12.65
N THR A 10 -3.97 12.61 -13.11
CA THR A 10 -5.38 12.77 -12.68
C THR A 10 -6.23 11.68 -13.31
N PHE A 11 -7.47 11.48 -12.82
CA PHE A 11 -8.41 10.51 -13.41
C PHE A 11 -8.60 10.67 -14.92
N SER A 12 -8.70 11.92 -15.42
CA SER A 12 -8.89 12.21 -16.85
C SER A 12 -7.65 11.90 -17.72
N THR A 13 -6.48 11.78 -17.10
CA THR A 13 -5.21 11.52 -17.79
C THR A 13 -4.59 10.18 -17.39
N SER A 14 -5.32 9.37 -16.63
CA SER A 14 -4.90 8.03 -16.22
C SER A 14 -4.57 7.15 -17.42
N LYS A 15 -3.57 6.30 -17.27
CA LYS A 15 -3.21 5.28 -18.27
C LYS A 15 -2.85 3.97 -17.59
N CYS A 16 -3.12 2.86 -18.26
CA CYS A 16 -2.77 1.53 -17.80
C CYS A 16 -2.29 0.65 -18.96
N ASN A 17 -1.59 -0.44 -18.66
CA ASN A 17 -1.30 -1.45 -19.66
C ASN A 17 -2.59 -2.21 -20.04
N GLU A 18 -3.11 -1.90 -21.23
CA GLU A 18 -4.35 -2.48 -21.75
C GLU A 18 -4.30 -3.99 -21.97
N LYS A 19 -3.12 -4.62 -21.89
CA LYS A 19 -3.05 -6.09 -21.86
C LYS A 19 -3.80 -6.67 -20.66
N TYR A 20 -3.81 -5.97 -19.53
CA TYR A 20 -4.34 -6.49 -18.25
C TYR A 20 -5.58 -5.74 -17.76
N TRP A 21 -5.72 -4.47 -18.15
CA TRP A 21 -6.72 -3.56 -17.61
C TRP A 21 -7.56 -2.93 -18.72
N THR A 22 -8.82 -2.69 -18.44
CA THR A 22 -9.69 -1.80 -19.23
C THR A 22 -9.75 -0.45 -18.52
N LEU A 23 -9.31 0.61 -19.18
CA LEU A 23 -9.47 1.98 -18.70
C LEU A 23 -10.92 2.41 -18.89
N THR A 24 -11.61 2.80 -17.82
CA THR A 24 -12.98 3.33 -17.91
C THR A 24 -12.97 4.82 -18.24
N GLU A 25 -14.11 5.35 -18.68
CA GLU A 25 -14.28 6.80 -18.91
C GLU A 25 -14.03 7.65 -17.66
N LYS A 26 -14.19 7.06 -16.47
CA LYS A 26 -13.91 7.73 -15.19
C LYS A 26 -12.43 7.69 -14.81
N GLY A 27 -11.57 7.05 -15.61
CA GLY A 27 -10.15 6.89 -15.29
C GLY A 27 -9.82 5.71 -14.37
N ALA A 28 -10.77 4.79 -14.16
CA ALA A 28 -10.57 3.59 -13.35
C ALA A 28 -9.95 2.45 -14.16
N PHE A 29 -9.23 1.54 -13.50
CA PHE A 29 -8.70 0.34 -14.14
C PHE A 29 -9.52 -0.88 -13.71
N ALA A 30 -10.35 -1.39 -14.62
CA ALA A 30 -11.06 -2.64 -14.42
C ALA A 30 -10.19 -3.80 -14.92
N LEU A 31 -9.96 -4.81 -14.07
CA LEU A 31 -9.24 -6.01 -14.47
C LEU A 31 -9.97 -6.71 -15.62
N LYS A 32 -9.23 -7.11 -16.67
CA LYS A 32 -9.83 -7.82 -17.80
C LYS A 32 -10.24 -9.24 -17.41
N PRO A 33 -11.31 -9.79 -18.04
CA PRO A 33 -11.69 -11.19 -17.82
C PRO A 33 -10.53 -12.15 -18.10
N ASN A 34 -10.43 -13.21 -17.29
CA ASN A 34 -9.40 -14.26 -17.40
C ASN A 34 -7.95 -13.80 -17.16
N VAL A 35 -7.73 -12.56 -16.71
CA VAL A 35 -6.42 -12.11 -16.24
C VAL A 35 -6.29 -12.43 -14.75
N LEU A 36 -5.19 -13.10 -14.37
CA LEU A 36 -4.91 -13.35 -12.96
C LEU A 36 -4.59 -12.02 -12.24
N PRO A 37 -5.25 -11.70 -11.11
CA PRO A 37 -5.01 -10.49 -10.33
C PRO A 37 -3.54 -10.25 -9.99
N GLN A 38 -2.83 -11.31 -9.56
CA GLN A 38 -1.40 -11.22 -9.25
C GLN A 38 -0.58 -10.70 -10.44
N THR A 39 -0.91 -11.16 -11.66
CA THR A 39 -0.15 -10.83 -12.87
C THR A 39 -0.36 -9.37 -13.22
N ALA A 40 -1.60 -8.90 -13.12
CA ALA A 40 -1.95 -7.51 -13.39
C ALA A 40 -1.34 -6.53 -12.37
N ILE A 41 -1.34 -6.90 -11.09
CA ILE A 41 -0.69 -6.12 -10.03
C ILE A 41 0.83 -6.13 -10.20
N GLU A 42 1.47 -7.29 -10.39
CA GLU A 42 2.93 -7.37 -10.61
C GLU A 42 3.37 -6.55 -11.84
N ASP A 43 2.55 -6.52 -12.91
CA ASP A 43 2.86 -5.75 -14.12
C ASP A 43 3.02 -4.26 -13.84
N ILE A 44 2.25 -3.68 -12.91
CA ILE A 44 2.37 -2.27 -12.52
C ILE A 44 3.78 -1.97 -11.97
N PHE A 45 4.38 -2.92 -11.25
CA PHE A 45 5.70 -2.74 -10.64
C PHE A 45 6.84 -3.07 -11.63
N ARG A 46 6.61 -3.98 -12.58
CA ARG A 46 7.61 -4.37 -13.60
C ARG A 46 7.62 -3.42 -14.81
N ASN A 47 6.45 -2.96 -15.24
CA ASN A 47 6.23 -2.17 -16.44
C ASN A 47 5.63 -0.80 -16.13
N GLY A 48 6.02 -0.20 -14.99
CA GLY A 48 5.38 1.02 -14.45
C GLY A 48 5.28 2.18 -15.44
N ARG A 49 6.20 2.33 -16.40
CA ARG A 49 6.12 3.37 -17.45
C ARG A 49 4.86 3.30 -18.32
N LYS A 50 4.20 2.14 -18.39
CA LYS A 50 2.89 1.94 -19.06
C LYS A 50 1.71 2.43 -18.23
N TYR A 51 1.95 2.89 -17.01
CA TYR A 51 0.93 3.28 -16.05
C TYR A 51 1.11 4.73 -15.62
N ALA A 52 -0.03 5.39 -15.37
CA ALA A 52 -0.10 6.61 -14.57
C ALA A 52 -1.48 6.71 -13.93
N PHE A 53 -1.52 7.09 -12.66
CA PHE A 53 -2.74 7.16 -11.85
C PHE A 53 -2.53 8.12 -10.68
N GLU A 54 -3.60 8.42 -9.93
CA GLU A 54 -3.56 9.36 -8.82
C GLU A 54 -3.03 8.71 -7.52
N CYS A 55 -2.83 9.53 -6.46
CA CYS A 55 -2.14 9.12 -5.24
C CYS A 55 -2.91 8.09 -4.37
N ALA A 56 -4.23 8.18 -4.24
CA ALA A 56 -5.07 7.20 -3.55
C ALA A 56 -5.05 5.83 -4.23
N THR A 57 -5.27 5.76 -5.55
CA THR A 57 -5.10 4.51 -6.32
C THR A 57 -3.71 3.92 -6.11
N ALA A 58 -2.66 4.77 -6.06
CA ALA A 58 -1.31 4.31 -5.79
C ALA A 58 -1.16 3.66 -4.40
N MET A 59 -1.81 4.19 -3.36
CA MET A 59 -1.78 3.59 -2.02
C MET A 59 -2.49 2.23 -2.01
N VAL A 60 -3.66 2.13 -2.63
CA VAL A 60 -4.41 0.87 -2.76
C VAL A 60 -3.58 -0.19 -3.48
N ILE A 61 -2.90 0.16 -4.58
CA ILE A 61 -2.02 -0.78 -5.30
C ILE A 61 -0.81 -1.20 -4.44
N VAL A 62 -0.25 -0.29 -3.64
CA VAL A 62 0.82 -0.65 -2.70
C VAL A 62 0.33 -1.68 -1.69
N PHE A 63 -0.88 -1.50 -1.14
CA PHE A 63 -1.47 -2.47 -0.23
C PHE A 63 -1.75 -3.82 -0.90
N TYR A 64 -2.32 -3.84 -2.11
CA TYR A 64 -2.48 -5.08 -2.87
C TYR A 64 -1.14 -5.78 -3.09
N LYS A 65 -0.10 -5.03 -3.45
CA LYS A 65 1.23 -5.62 -3.62
C LYS A 65 1.78 -6.16 -2.32
N ALA A 66 1.60 -5.46 -1.20
CA ALA A 66 2.02 -5.94 0.11
C ALA A 66 1.31 -7.24 0.49
N VAL A 67 0.00 -7.34 0.27
CA VAL A 67 -0.75 -8.58 0.53
C VAL A 67 -0.27 -9.71 -0.38
N LEU A 68 -0.08 -9.45 -1.67
CA LEU A 68 0.44 -10.43 -2.64
C LEU A 68 1.82 -11.00 -2.25
N GLU A 69 2.65 -10.24 -1.54
CA GLU A 69 3.95 -10.72 -1.05
C GLU A 69 3.86 -11.57 0.23
N ILE A 70 2.72 -11.58 0.91
CA ILE A 70 2.55 -12.21 2.24
C ILE A 70 1.66 -13.46 2.17
N ILE A 71 0.69 -13.50 1.26
CA ILE A 71 -0.25 -14.62 1.12
C ILE A 71 0.09 -15.53 -0.06
N ASP A 72 -0.54 -16.69 -0.09
CA ASP A 72 -0.47 -17.61 -1.21
C ASP A 72 -1.05 -16.99 -2.49
N LYS A 73 -0.42 -17.25 -3.63
CA LYS A 73 -0.73 -16.60 -4.91
C LYS A 73 -2.09 -17.00 -5.45
N GLU A 74 -2.44 -18.26 -5.31
CA GLU A 74 -3.73 -18.82 -5.67
C GLU A 74 -4.81 -18.21 -4.80
N GLN A 75 -4.57 -18.06 -3.48
CA GLN A 75 -5.49 -17.35 -2.59
C GLN A 75 -5.65 -15.87 -2.98
N PHE A 76 -4.58 -15.16 -3.31
CA PHE A 76 -4.66 -13.77 -3.78
C PHE A 76 -5.55 -13.64 -5.03
N ASN A 77 -5.37 -14.54 -6.00
CA ASN A 77 -6.16 -14.51 -7.22
C ASN A 77 -7.65 -14.83 -6.98
N LEU A 78 -7.96 -15.64 -5.97
CA LEU A 78 -9.33 -15.96 -5.58
C LEU A 78 -10.00 -14.77 -4.87
N LEU A 79 -9.31 -14.16 -3.89
CA LEU A 79 -9.85 -13.03 -3.13
C LEU A 79 -10.08 -11.79 -4.00
N PHE A 80 -9.15 -11.52 -4.93
CA PHE A 80 -9.16 -10.27 -5.69
C PHE A 80 -9.49 -10.49 -7.18
N SER A 81 -10.37 -11.43 -7.50
CA SER A 81 -10.63 -11.84 -8.90
C SER A 81 -11.23 -10.75 -9.80
N ASN A 82 -11.83 -9.71 -9.20
CA ASN A 82 -12.52 -8.63 -9.91
C ASN A 82 -11.95 -7.24 -9.57
N LEU A 83 -10.62 -7.11 -9.53
CA LEU A 83 -9.97 -5.85 -9.18
C LEU A 83 -10.49 -4.66 -10.01
N TYR A 84 -10.83 -3.60 -9.28
CA TYR A 84 -11.22 -2.32 -9.84
C TYR A 84 -10.43 -1.24 -9.09
N LEU A 85 -9.46 -0.62 -9.77
CA LEU A 85 -8.56 0.36 -9.17
C LEU A 85 -9.06 1.78 -9.49
N TYR A 86 -9.53 2.49 -8.47
CA TYR A 86 -10.07 3.85 -8.59
C TYR A 86 -10.17 4.53 -7.23
N ASP A 87 -9.43 5.62 -7.01
CA ASP A 87 -9.41 6.34 -5.73
C ASP A 87 -9.14 5.38 -4.54
N TRP A 88 -9.83 5.58 -3.42
CA TRP A 88 -9.91 4.67 -2.28
C TRP A 88 -10.93 3.53 -2.45
N GLN A 89 -11.34 3.21 -3.68
CA GLN A 89 -12.11 1.99 -3.91
C GLN A 89 -11.16 0.79 -3.86
N TYR A 90 -11.44 -0.12 -2.93
CA TYR A 90 -10.72 -1.36 -2.76
C TYR A 90 -11.71 -2.49 -2.44
N ASP A 91 -11.30 -3.71 -2.75
CA ASP A 91 -12.00 -4.93 -2.34
C ASP A 91 -11.93 -5.08 -0.82
N GLN A 92 -13.08 -5.32 -0.17
CA GLN A 92 -13.18 -5.37 1.29
C GLN A 92 -12.25 -6.41 1.93
N ASP A 93 -11.86 -7.44 1.17
CA ASP A 93 -10.89 -8.46 1.60
C ASP A 93 -9.48 -7.91 1.86
N LEU A 94 -9.17 -6.67 1.44
CA LEU A 94 -7.93 -5.98 1.78
C LEU A 94 -7.88 -5.55 3.28
N ASP A 95 -9.04 -5.43 3.96
CA ASP A 95 -9.21 -5.04 5.38
C ASP A 95 -8.30 -3.88 5.82
N LEU A 96 -8.49 -2.71 5.19
CA LEU A 96 -7.88 -1.46 5.59
C LEU A 96 -8.65 -0.82 6.75
N ARG A 97 -7.93 -0.47 7.82
CA ARG A 97 -8.52 0.16 9.01
C ARG A 97 -7.93 1.53 9.24
N SER A 98 -8.80 2.51 9.39
CA SER A 98 -8.44 3.89 9.67
C SER A 98 -8.75 4.24 11.12
N HIS A 99 -7.83 4.94 11.78
CA HIS A 99 -8.02 5.48 13.12
C HIS A 99 -7.30 6.81 13.28
N LYS A 100 -7.62 7.53 14.37
CA LYS A 100 -6.91 8.75 14.75
C LYS A 100 -5.81 8.40 15.76
N GLY A 101 -4.60 8.83 15.50
CA GLY A 101 -3.44 8.50 16.32
C GLY A 101 -2.21 9.35 15.99
N THR A 102 -1.16 9.15 16.78
CA THR A 102 0.18 9.72 16.53
C THR A 102 1.28 8.64 16.61
N ASP A 103 0.84 7.38 16.76
CA ASP A 103 1.60 6.15 16.81
C ASP A 103 1.90 5.63 15.39
N PHE A 104 2.58 6.46 14.60
CA PHE A 104 2.97 6.12 13.24
C PHE A 104 3.96 4.96 13.23
N LEU A 105 3.69 3.95 12.40
CA LEU A 105 4.54 2.78 12.17
C LEU A 105 4.92 2.68 10.70
N PRO A 106 6.09 2.11 10.37
CA PRO A 106 6.43 1.76 9.00
C PRO A 106 5.32 0.91 8.35
N GLY A 107 4.91 1.29 7.14
CA GLY A 107 3.81 0.68 6.40
C GLY A 107 2.46 1.38 6.57
N ASP A 108 2.34 2.33 7.50
CA ASP A 108 1.13 3.14 7.62
C ASP A 108 0.91 4.02 6.40
N CYS A 109 -0.32 4.09 5.91
CA CYS A 109 -0.74 5.17 5.05
C CYS A 109 -1.23 6.34 5.91
N VAL A 110 -0.67 7.51 5.66
CA VAL A 110 -0.99 8.76 6.34
C VAL A 110 -1.41 9.82 5.33
N TYR A 111 -2.03 10.89 5.83
CA TYR A 111 -2.50 11.98 4.99
C TYR A 111 -1.91 13.32 5.41
N PHE A 112 -1.29 14.02 4.47
CA PHE A 112 -0.91 15.41 4.58
C PHE A 112 -2.03 16.27 4.01
N ILE A 113 -2.61 17.16 4.82
CA ILE A 113 -3.65 18.06 4.35
C ILE A 113 -3.05 19.41 3.93
N ASN A 114 -3.55 19.99 2.85
CA ASN A 114 -3.27 21.35 2.42
C ASN A 114 -4.55 22.21 2.50
N PRO A 115 -4.85 22.77 3.69
CA PRO A 115 -6.14 23.41 3.95
C PRO A 115 -6.39 24.65 3.09
N ASP A 116 -5.31 25.34 2.69
CA ASP A 116 -5.35 26.55 1.87
C ASP A 116 -4.88 26.30 0.42
N HIS A 117 -5.09 25.09 -0.10
CA HIS A 117 -4.80 24.79 -1.52
C HIS A 117 -5.51 25.77 -2.48
N ASP A 118 -4.94 25.98 -3.66
CA ASP A 118 -5.59 26.75 -4.72
C ASP A 118 -6.85 26.02 -5.21
N PRO A 119 -8.06 26.62 -5.15
CA PRO A 119 -9.30 25.99 -5.61
C PRO A 119 -9.29 25.59 -7.09
N ASN A 120 -8.42 26.18 -7.92
CA ASN A 120 -8.28 25.82 -9.32
C ASN A 120 -7.42 24.57 -9.55
N THR A 121 -6.74 24.09 -8.50
CA THR A 121 -5.91 22.87 -8.53
C THR A 121 -6.28 21.95 -7.36
N PRO A 122 -7.52 21.41 -7.34
CA PRO A 122 -8.03 20.61 -6.24
C PRO A 122 -7.23 19.32 -5.98
N GLU A 123 -6.45 18.86 -6.96
CA GLU A 123 -5.53 17.74 -6.80
C GLU A 123 -4.42 18.00 -5.76
N TRP A 124 -4.19 19.25 -5.36
CA TRP A 124 -3.22 19.63 -4.32
C TRP A 124 -3.86 19.91 -2.95
N GLN A 125 -5.11 19.48 -2.73
CA GLN A 125 -5.77 19.58 -1.43
C GLN A 125 -5.10 18.75 -0.32
N GLY A 126 -4.24 17.81 -0.70
CA GLY A 126 -3.41 17.04 0.20
C GLY A 126 -2.63 15.96 -0.53
N GLU A 127 -1.98 15.09 0.22
CA GLU A 127 -1.17 14.00 -0.31
C GLU A 127 -1.25 12.78 0.62
N ASN A 128 -1.57 11.63 0.04
CA ASN A 128 -1.45 10.34 0.72
C ASN A 128 -0.01 9.88 0.68
N ALA A 129 0.49 9.31 1.78
CA ALA A 129 1.86 8.81 1.82
C ALA A 129 2.00 7.54 2.67
N ILE A 130 2.92 6.65 2.27
CA ILE A 130 3.32 5.51 3.08
C ILE A 130 4.51 5.89 3.96
N VAL A 131 4.40 5.69 5.27
CA VAL A 131 5.52 5.80 6.21
C VAL A 131 6.52 4.69 5.92
N LEU A 132 7.75 5.05 5.58
CA LEU A 132 8.83 4.08 5.36
C LEU A 132 9.72 3.95 6.59
N ASP A 133 9.90 5.07 7.31
CA ASP A 133 10.70 5.19 8.52
C ASP A 133 10.30 6.48 9.26
N GLU A 134 10.88 6.76 10.43
CA GLU A 134 10.59 7.94 11.28
C GLU A 134 10.63 9.27 10.53
N ARG A 135 11.43 9.36 9.46
CA ARG A 135 11.65 10.59 8.69
C ARG A 135 11.33 10.49 7.21
N LEU A 136 10.96 9.30 6.72
CA LEU A 136 10.85 9.01 5.29
C LEU A 136 9.45 8.53 4.94
N TYR A 137 8.95 9.08 3.84
CA TYR A 137 7.62 8.84 3.31
C TYR A 137 7.71 8.57 1.82
N TYR A 138 6.90 7.64 1.31
CA TYR A 138 6.63 7.52 -0.11
C TYR A 138 5.31 8.23 -0.42
N ALA A 139 5.38 9.31 -1.20
CA ALA A 139 4.24 10.07 -1.71
C ALA A 139 4.20 9.94 -3.24
N HIS A 140 3.07 9.58 -3.83
CA HIS A 140 3.02 9.27 -5.25
C HIS A 140 3.06 10.55 -6.10
N GLY A 141 3.96 10.62 -7.09
CA GLY A 141 4.22 11.84 -7.86
C GLY A 141 5.27 12.76 -7.24
N ILE A 142 5.46 12.74 -5.92
CA ILE A 142 6.55 13.45 -5.22
C ILE A 142 7.80 12.57 -5.09
N GLY A 143 7.62 11.29 -4.75
CA GLY A 143 8.68 10.30 -4.55
C GLY A 143 8.91 9.95 -3.08
N ILE A 144 10.11 9.42 -2.79
CA ILE A 144 10.54 9.14 -1.42
C ILE A 144 11.20 10.39 -0.84
N THR A 145 10.61 10.96 0.21
CA THR A 145 11.10 12.22 0.77
C THR A 145 10.72 12.39 2.25
N THR A 146 11.06 13.54 2.84
CA THR A 146 10.79 13.85 4.24
C THR A 146 9.43 14.50 4.44
N ARG A 147 8.92 14.44 5.68
CA ARG A 147 7.69 15.15 6.10
C ARG A 147 7.70 16.62 5.70
N GLN A 148 8.81 17.30 5.97
CA GLN A 148 8.95 18.74 5.68
C GLN A 148 8.88 18.99 4.18
N ARG A 149 9.54 18.15 3.37
CA ARG A 149 9.54 18.34 1.91
C ARG A 149 8.15 18.17 1.29
N ILE A 150 7.34 17.24 1.78
CA ILE A 150 5.94 17.10 1.34
C ILE A 150 5.16 18.38 1.68
N ILE A 151 5.28 18.87 2.92
CA ILE A 151 4.64 20.12 3.37
C ILE A 151 5.07 21.30 2.50
N ASP A 152 6.37 21.43 2.22
CA ASP A 152 6.89 22.52 1.39
C ASP A 152 6.30 22.49 -0.02
N ILE A 153 6.22 21.31 -0.65
CA ILE A 153 5.63 21.13 -1.98
C ILE A 153 4.15 21.54 -1.96
N LEU A 154 3.37 21.04 -1.01
CA LEU A 154 1.95 21.40 -0.88
C LEU A 154 1.78 22.91 -0.66
N ASN A 155 2.64 23.52 0.15
CA ASN A 155 2.59 24.95 0.41
C ASN A 155 2.87 25.82 -0.82
N THR A 156 3.56 25.29 -1.84
CA THR A 156 3.73 25.98 -3.15
C THR A 156 2.45 26.00 -4.00
N LYS A 157 1.44 25.22 -3.61
CA LYS A 157 0.18 25.02 -4.35
C LYS A 157 -1.02 25.62 -3.63
N ARG A 158 -0.77 26.67 -2.85
CA ARG A 158 -1.79 27.36 -2.05
C ARG A 158 -2.36 28.57 -2.80
N LYS A 159 -3.57 28.95 -2.43
CA LYS A 159 -4.21 30.19 -2.88
C LYS A 159 -3.37 31.42 -2.47
N GLN A 160 -3.68 32.57 -3.07
CA GLN A 160 -3.08 33.85 -2.68
C GLN A 160 -3.38 34.17 -1.21
N ASN A 161 -2.39 34.74 -0.50
CA ASN A 161 -2.48 35.12 0.93
C ASN A 161 -2.97 33.96 1.84
N PRO A 162 -2.27 32.81 1.87
CA PRO A 162 -2.70 31.66 2.68
C PRO A 162 -2.48 31.93 4.17
N ASN A 163 -3.39 31.45 5.00
CA ASN A 163 -3.38 31.61 6.45
C ASN A 163 -2.82 30.37 7.18
N GLN A 164 -2.94 29.20 6.57
CA GLN A 164 -2.56 27.92 7.17
C GLN A 164 -1.60 27.15 6.26
N SER A 165 -0.54 26.61 6.87
CA SER A 165 0.39 25.69 6.21
C SER A 165 -0.26 24.31 6.05
N ALA A 166 0.18 23.56 5.05
CA ALA A 166 -0.03 22.12 5.02
C ALA A 166 0.60 21.43 6.25
N PHE A 167 0.00 20.32 6.70
CA PHE A 167 0.48 19.55 7.84
C PHE A 167 0.07 18.08 7.76
N LEU A 168 0.80 17.22 8.48
CA LEU A 168 0.45 15.82 8.65
C LEU A 168 -0.74 15.69 9.61
N THR A 169 -1.82 15.07 9.15
CA THR A 169 -3.00 14.81 9.98
C THR A 169 -2.74 13.68 10.98
N ASN A 170 -3.66 13.48 11.92
CA ASN A 170 -3.65 12.34 12.82
C ASN A 170 -4.37 11.10 12.25
N GLN A 171 -4.75 11.09 10.96
CA GLN A 171 -5.38 9.92 10.34
C GLN A 171 -4.32 8.91 9.92
N ILE A 172 -4.49 7.67 10.38
CA ILE A 172 -3.62 6.53 10.08
C ILE A 172 -4.48 5.41 9.50
N THR A 173 -4.15 4.96 8.29
CA THR A 173 -4.76 3.81 7.62
C THR A 173 -3.76 2.67 7.53
N ARG A 174 -4.14 1.48 8.01
CA ARG A 174 -3.24 0.30 8.13
C ARG A 174 -3.95 -0.97 7.68
N LEU A 175 -3.20 -1.89 7.08
CA LEU A 175 -3.65 -3.27 6.82
C LEU A 175 -3.90 -4.01 8.14
N ASN A 176 -5.06 -4.65 8.28
CA ASN A 176 -5.27 -5.60 9.36
C ASN A 176 -4.63 -6.96 9.03
N PHE A 177 -3.35 -7.14 9.33
CA PHE A 177 -2.65 -8.40 9.04
C PHE A 177 -3.27 -9.66 9.67
N ARG A 178 -4.11 -9.51 10.71
CA ARG A 178 -4.78 -10.67 11.34
C ARG A 178 -5.80 -11.32 10.41
N SER A 179 -6.50 -10.54 9.58
CA SER A 179 -7.47 -11.10 8.62
C SER A 179 -6.79 -11.93 7.52
N LEU A 180 -5.50 -11.66 7.26
CA LEU A 180 -4.72 -12.33 6.22
C LEU A 180 -4.06 -13.65 6.67
N LEU A 181 -4.05 -13.95 7.96
CA LEU A 181 -3.40 -15.15 8.51
C LEU A 181 -3.89 -16.47 7.88
N PRO A 182 -5.19 -16.69 7.60
CA PRO A 182 -5.67 -17.93 7.00
C PRO A 182 -5.15 -18.19 5.59
N TYR A 183 -4.74 -17.15 4.87
CA TYR A 183 -4.31 -17.22 3.46
C TYR A 183 -2.80 -17.31 3.29
N LYS A 184 -2.03 -17.36 4.39
CA LYS A 184 -0.58 -17.50 4.31
C LYS A 184 -0.19 -18.83 3.63
N PRO A 185 0.94 -18.86 2.90
CA PRO A 185 1.42 -20.08 2.27
C PRO A 185 1.53 -21.20 3.31
N LYS A 186 0.93 -22.36 3.01
CA LYS A 186 1.14 -23.56 3.81
C LYS A 186 2.59 -23.97 3.61
N ILE A 187 3.42 -23.85 4.63
CA ILE A 187 4.74 -24.47 4.63
C ILE A 187 4.51 -25.97 4.69
N ASN A 188 4.59 -26.67 3.54
CA ASN A 188 4.70 -28.11 3.53
C ASN A 188 6.01 -28.48 4.24
N ARG A 189 5.90 -28.96 5.48
CA ARG A 189 6.99 -29.63 6.18
C ARG A 189 7.11 -31.07 5.66
N ASP A 190 7.46 -31.23 4.39
CA ASP A 190 7.70 -32.56 3.83
C ASP A 190 9.17 -32.96 4.05
N HIS A 191 9.34 -33.81 5.06
CA HIS A 191 10.38 -34.81 5.30
C HIS A 191 11.87 -34.46 5.15
N HIS A 192 12.49 -34.05 6.26
CA HIS A 192 13.78 -34.62 6.64
C HIS A 192 13.56 -35.66 7.75
N HIS A 193 13.79 -36.93 7.42
CA HIS A 193 13.90 -38.01 8.40
C HIS A 193 15.03 -37.71 9.39
N VAL A 194 14.68 -37.35 10.62
CA VAL A 194 15.46 -37.69 11.80
C VAL A 194 14.47 -38.12 12.88
N HIS A 195 14.56 -39.39 13.27
CA HIS A 195 13.89 -39.91 14.45
C HIS A 195 14.21 -39.04 15.67
N GLN A 196 13.20 -38.44 16.30
CA GLN A 196 13.06 -38.43 17.77
C GLN A 196 11.76 -37.74 18.21
N HIS A 197 10.95 -38.52 18.93
CA HIS A 197 10.00 -38.14 19.97
C HIS A 197 9.24 -36.80 19.87
N SER A 198 7.94 -36.95 19.56
CA SER A 198 6.81 -36.30 20.24
C SER A 198 7.06 -35.02 21.04
N SER A 199 6.49 -33.90 20.57
CA SER A 199 5.62 -33.07 21.43
C SER A 199 4.85 -32.04 20.61
N LEU A 200 3.53 -32.07 20.80
CA LEU A 200 2.61 -30.95 20.63
C LEU A 200 3.06 -29.73 21.46
N PHE A 201 2.45 -28.56 21.20
CA PHE A 201 2.63 -27.24 21.85
C PHE A 201 3.84 -26.45 21.35
N SER A 202 3.84 -25.13 21.27
CA SER A 202 2.87 -24.03 21.34
C SER A 202 3.74 -22.78 21.03
N ASN A 203 3.19 -21.57 21.14
CA ASN A 203 3.91 -20.30 20.93
C ASN A 203 5.00 -20.02 21.99
N LEU A 204 5.96 -20.91 22.18
CA LEU A 204 7.03 -20.78 23.17
C LEU A 204 8.26 -20.20 22.49
N ILE A 205 8.73 -19.04 22.97
CA ILE A 205 10.00 -18.46 22.49
C ILE A 205 11.09 -18.87 23.47
N ILE A 206 12.09 -19.59 22.97
CA ILE A 206 13.24 -20.00 23.76
C ILE A 206 14.42 -19.10 23.42
N SER A 207 14.94 -18.39 24.42
CA SER A 207 16.17 -17.59 24.27
C SER A 207 17.28 -18.16 25.15
N LYS A 208 18.49 -18.23 24.59
CA LYS A 208 19.69 -18.74 25.27
C LYS A 208 20.72 -17.63 25.39
N ILE A 209 21.09 -17.28 26.62
CA ILE A 209 22.15 -16.31 26.91
C ILE A 209 23.19 -17.01 27.77
N GLY A 210 24.39 -17.20 27.21
CA GLY A 210 25.44 -18.01 27.82
C GLY A 210 25.01 -19.49 27.98
N SER A 211 25.19 -20.05 29.18
CA SER A 211 24.82 -21.44 29.49
C SER A 211 23.38 -21.61 29.99
N LYS A 212 22.61 -20.52 30.13
CA LYS A 212 21.23 -20.56 30.65
C LYS A 212 20.20 -20.42 29.54
N THR A 213 19.10 -21.16 29.71
CA THR A 213 17.95 -21.18 28.80
C THR A 213 16.75 -20.58 29.49
N TYR A 214 16.04 -19.70 28.79
CA TYR A 214 14.82 -19.05 29.25
C TYR A 214 13.66 -19.43 28.33
N LEU A 215 12.50 -19.67 28.94
CA LEU A 215 11.24 -19.96 28.25
C LEU A 215 10.32 -18.75 28.45
N LEU A 216 9.89 -18.14 27.36
CA LEU A 216 8.95 -17.01 27.30
C LEU A 216 7.59 -17.47 26.78
#